data_AF-B9ER68-F1
#
_entry.id   AF-B9ER68-F1
#
_cell.length_a   1.000
_cell.length_b   1.000
_cell.length_c   1.000
_cell.angle_alpha   90.00
_cell.angle_beta   90.00
_cell.angle_gamma   90.00
#
_symmetry.space_group_name_H-M   'P 1'
#
loop_
_entity.id
_entity.type
_entity.pdbx_description
1 polymer ?
#
loop_
_entity_poly.entity_id
_entity_poly.type
_entity_poly.pdbx_seq_one_letter_code
_entity_poly.pdbx_strand_id
1 'polypeptide(L)' 'MDSSILCRYCGKAISSDYPWEKEALLINKSCMECLDKIENGELIIQRRISTTNKQCGE' A
#
# COMPACT_ATOMS: atom_id res chain seq x y z
N MET A 1 -13.99 11.79 16.37
CA MET A 1 -12.61 11.66 15.84
C MET A 1 -12.71 10.76 14.63
N ASP A 2 -12.82 11.36 13.45
CA ASP A 2 -12.84 10.63 12.18
C ASP A 2 -11.43 10.13 11.88
N SER A 3 -11.11 8.94 12.36
CA SER A 3 -9.87 8.25 12.03
C SER A 3 -9.95 7.70 10.60
N SER A 4 -9.93 8.60 9.61
CA SER A 4 -9.82 8.22 8.20
C SER A 4 -8.43 7.62 7.97
N ILE A 5 -8.39 6.33 7.66
CA ILE A 5 -7.12 5.65 7.33
C ILE A 5 -6.67 6.13 5.97
N LEU A 6 -5.44 6.64 5.90
CA LEU A 6 -4.84 7.17 4.67
C LEU A 6 -4.07 6.08 3.93
N CYS A 7 -4.11 6.14 2.60
CA CYS A 7 -3.31 5.31 1.70
C CYS A 7 -1.83 5.60 1.90
N ARG A 8 -1.03 4.54 2.03
CA ARG A 8 0.43 4.64 2.22
C ARG A 8 1.15 5.23 1.01
N TYR A 9 0.59 5.09 -0.19
CA TYR A 9 1.25 5.51 -1.43
C TYR A 9 0.93 6.95 -1.82
N CYS A 10 -0.33 7.39 -1.66
CA CYS A 10 -0.76 8.71 -2.11
C CYS A 10 -1.27 9.62 -0.98
N GLY A 11 -1.40 9.12 0.26
CA GLY A 11 -1.90 9.90 1.40
C GLY A 11 -3.39 10.23 1.36
N LYS A 12 -4.13 9.80 0.33
CA LYS A 12 -5.59 9.99 0.26
C LYS A 12 -6.32 9.07 1.24
N ALA A 13 -7.47 9.51 1.75
CA ALA A 13 -8.32 8.67 2.58
C ALA A 13 -8.79 7.43 1.81
N ILE A 14 -8.70 6.26 2.46
CA ILE A 14 -9.22 5.02 1.92
C ILE A 14 -10.73 5.03 2.09
N SER A 15 -11.44 5.12 0.96
CA SER A 15 -12.89 5.05 0.87
C SER A 15 -13.26 4.04 -0.21
N SER A 16 -14.23 3.18 0.09
CA SER A 16 -14.92 2.34 -0.88
C SER A 16 -16.39 2.25 -0.48
N ASP A 17 -17.27 2.19 -1.47
CA ASP A 17 -18.71 1.98 -1.35
C ASP A 17 -19.04 0.55 -0.87
N TYR A 18 -18.13 -0.40 -1.11
CA TYR A 18 -18.32 -1.79 -0.74
C TYR A 18 -17.55 -2.13 0.54
N PRO A 19 -18.21 -2.70 1.57
CA PRO A 19 -17.56 -2.98 2.85
C PRO A 19 -16.43 -4.01 2.73
N TRP A 20 -16.58 -5.02 1.88
CA TRP A 20 -15.56 -6.06 1.65
C TRP A 20 -14.31 -5.50 0.97
N GLU A 21 -14.47 -4.58 0.02
CA GLU A 21 -13.35 -3.86 -0.58
C GLU A 21 -12.67 -2.98 0.44
N LYS A 22 -13.46 -2.21 1.21
CA LYS A 22 -12.92 -1.34 2.24
C LYS A 22 -12.03 -2.12 3.20
N GLU A 23 -12.45 -3.29 3.70
CA GLU A 23 -11.60 -4.13 4.55
C GLU A 23 -10.29 -4.53 3.87
N ALA A 24 -10.34 -5.01 2.62
CA ALA A 24 -9.14 -5.38 1.87
C ALA A 24 -8.18 -4.19 1.63
N LEU A 25 -8.72 -3.02 1.32
CA LEU A 25 -7.98 -1.78 1.13
C LEU A 25 -7.34 -1.31 2.44
N LEU A 26 -8.05 -1.42 3.56
CA LEU A 26 -7.57 -1.08 4.89
C LEU A 26 -6.44 -2.00 5.36
N ILE A 27 -6.55 -3.32 5.11
CA ILE A 27 -5.50 -4.30 5.41
C ILE A 27 -4.21 -3.95 4.66
N ASN A 28 -4.33 -3.63 3.37
CA ASN A 28 -3.19 -3.25 2.54
C ASN A 28 -2.74 -1.79 2.75
N LYS A 29 -3.50 -1.00 3.53
CA LYS A 29 -3.32 0.46 3.67
C LYS A 29 -3.13 1.16 2.33
N SER A 30 -3.89 0.73 1.33
CA SER A 30 -3.74 1.14 -0.07
C SER A 30 -5.13 1.47 -0.63
N CYS A 31 -5.28 2.61 -1.30
CA CYS A 31 -6.53 2.94 -1.98
C CYS A 31 -6.60 2.23 -3.34
N MET A 32 -7.82 2.11 -3.89
CA MET A 32 -8.06 1.49 -5.19
C MET A 32 -7.19 2.10 -6.29
N GLU A 33 -7.14 3.44 -6.41
CA GLU A 33 -6.35 4.10 -7.46
C GLU A 33 -4.87 3.67 -7.44
N CYS A 34 -4.29 3.50 -6.25
CA CYS A 34 -2.91 3.05 -6.16
C CYS A 34 -2.77 1.58 -6.52
N LEU A 35 -3.71 0.72 -6.10
CA LEU A 35 -3.72 -0.70 -6.48
C LEU A 35 -3.86 -0.89 -7.99
N ASP A 36 -4.81 -0.18 -8.60
CA ASP A 36 -5.01 -0.20 -10.05
C ASP A 36 -3.74 0.21 -10.79
N LYS A 37 -3.07 1.29 -10.38
CA LYS A 37 -1.78 1.68 -10.97
C LYS A 37 -0.68 0.64 -10.74
N ILE A 38 -0.70 -0.12 -9.66
CA ILE A 38 0.26 -1.21 -9.42
C ILE A 38 -0.03 -2.37 -10.38
N GLU A 39 -1.30 -2.74 -10.54
CA GLU A 39 -1.72 -3.81 -11.44
C GLU A 39 -1.47 -3.46 -12.91
N ASN A 40 -1.71 -2.20 -13.30
CA ASN A 40 -1.39 -1.66 -14.63
C ASN A 40 0.12 -1.37 -14.82
N GLY A 41 0.95 -1.50 -13.77
CA GLY A 41 2.39 -1.25 -13.81
C GLY A 41 2.79 0.23 -13.89
N GLU A 42 1.85 1.16 -13.73
CA GLU A 42 2.08 2.61 -13.66
C GLU A 42 2.72 3.05 -12.33
N LEU A 43 2.53 2.27 -11.25
CA LEU A 43 3.08 2.55 -9.93
C LEU A 43 4.01 1.40 -9.51
N ILE A 44 5.30 1.62 -9.71
CA ILE A 44 6.35 0.68 -9.31
C ILE A 44 6.57 0.80 -7.80
N ILE A 45 5.99 -0.11 -7.04
CA ILE A 45 6.37 -0.24 -5.63
C ILE A 45 7.75 -0.89 -5.60
N GLN A 46 8.80 -0.07 -5.43
CA GLN A 46 10.07 -0.61 -4.97
C GLN A 46 9.86 -1.15 -3.56
N ARG A 47 9.56 -2.45 -3.45
CA ARG A 47 9.88 -3.20 -2.23
C ARG A 47 11.36 -2.96 -2.03
N ARG A 48 11.73 -2.15 -1.04
CA ARG A 48 13.03 -2.28 -0.41
C ARG A 48 13.03 -3.68 0.19
N ILE A 49 13.39 -4.65 -0.62
CA ILE A 49 13.98 -5.87 -0.12
C ILE A 49 15.27 -5.33 0.50
N SER A 50 15.23 -5.02 1.80
CA SER A 50 16.46 -4.99 2.57
C SER A 50 17.01 -6.41 2.43
N THR A 51 17.79 -6.64 1.38
CA THR A 51 18.90 -7.56 1.50
C THR A 51 19.77 -6.92 2.58
N THR A 52 19.42 -7.19 3.84
CA THR A 52 20.42 -7.25 4.89
C THR A 52 21.36 -8.36 4.42
N ASN A 53 22.28 -7.98 3.53
CA ASN A 53 23.57 -8.62 3.43
C ASN A 53 24.15 -8.43 4.83
N LYS A 54 23.86 -9.39 5.71
CA LYS A 54 24.71 -9.66 6.84
C LYS A 54 26.02 -10.14 6.18
N GLN A 55 26.85 -9.18 5.75
CA GLN A 55 28.28 -9.43 5.59
C GLN A 55 28.76 -9.81 6.99
N CYS A 56 28.69 -11.10 7.30
CA CYS A 56 29.51 -11.71 8.32
C CYS A 56 30.71 -12.26 7.56
N GLY A 57 31.57 -11.35 7.14
CA GLY A 57 32.94 -11.63 6.74
C GLY A 57 33.84 -11.02 7.79
N GLU A 58 34.91 -11.75 8.09
CA GLU A 58 35.96 -11.56 9.10
C GLU A 58 35.68 -12.21 10.47
#